data_AF-H1W2D6-F1
#
_entry.id   AF-H1W2D6-F1
#
_cell.length_a   1.000
_cell.length_b   1.000
_cell.length_c   1.000
_cell.angle_alpha   90.00
_cell.angle_beta   90.00
_cell.angle_gamma   90.00
#
_symmetry.space_group_name_H-M   'P 1'
#
loop_
_entity.id
_entity.type
_entity.pdbx_description
1 polymer ?
#
loop_
_entity_poly.entity_id
_entity_poly.type
_entity_poly.pdbx_seq_one_letter_code
_entity_poly.pdbx_strand_id
1 'polypeptide(L)'
;MRAQVPTLVKWFKYYAALLRTEERAVLPTVGKLHNWVDRVPLGVVVQITPFNHPLLIAVKKLAPALAAGNSVVVKPSELTPLTTLLLGGILKRAGVPDGVFSVLPGYGATTGRSLVEHPLVR
;
A
#
# COMPACT_ATOMS: atom_id res chain seq x y z
N MET A 1 -18.21 10.30 6.42
CA MET A 1 -17.80 9.19 5.52
C MET A 1 -18.37 9.27 4.09
N ARG A 2 -19.69 9.48 3.86
CA ARG A 2 -20.31 9.38 2.51
C ARG A 2 -19.61 10.18 1.41
N ALA A 3 -19.15 11.41 1.69
CA ALA A 3 -18.44 12.23 0.73
C ALA A 3 -17.05 11.67 0.32
N GLN A 4 -16.39 10.89 1.18
CA GLN A 4 -15.04 10.38 0.96
C GLN A 4 -15.03 9.04 0.21
N VAL A 5 -16.06 8.21 0.39
CA VAL A 5 -16.13 6.84 -0.16
C VAL A 5 -15.92 6.79 -1.68
N PRO A 6 -16.55 7.66 -2.50
CA PRO A 6 -16.30 7.65 -3.95
C PRO A 6 -14.83 7.90 -4.32
N THR A 7 -14.13 8.74 -3.55
CA THR A 7 -12.72 9.05 -3.76
C THR A 7 -11.81 7.85 -3.48
N LEU A 8 -12.19 6.97 -2.55
CA LEU A 8 -11.42 5.75 -2.26
C LEU A 8 -11.35 4.83 -3.48
N VAL A 9 -12.49 4.64 -4.14
CA VAL A 9 -12.59 3.80 -5.35
C VAL A 9 -11.74 4.38 -6.49
N LYS A 10 -11.68 5.71 -6.61
CA LYS A 10 -10.86 6.38 -7.62
C LYS A 10 -9.38 6.03 -7.48
N TRP A 11 -8.85 5.95 -6.25
CA TRP A 11 -7.44 5.58 -6.02
C TRP A 11 -7.11 4.17 -6.53
N PHE A 12 -7.93 3.18 -6.18
CA PHE A 12 -7.73 1.81 -6.68
C PHE A 12 -7.88 1.73 -8.21
N LYS A 13 -8.90 2.38 -8.78
CA LYS A 13 -9.10 2.40 -10.24
C LYS A 13 -7.93 3.05 -10.97
N TYR A 14 -7.40 4.15 -10.43
CA TYR A 14 -6.26 4.85 -11.01
C TYR A 14 -5.01 3.97 -11.03
N TYR A 15 -4.64 3.38 -9.89
CA TYR A 15 -3.45 2.53 -9.82
C TYR A 15 -3.61 1.19 -10.57
N ALA A 16 -4.83 0.65 -10.65
CA ALA A 16 -5.12 -0.49 -11.52
C ALA A 16 -5.04 -0.15 -13.03
N ALA A 17 -5.32 1.11 -13.41
CA ALA A 17 -5.08 1.57 -14.78
C ALA A 17 -3.57 1.68 -15.05
N LEU A 18 -2.81 2.29 -14.13
CA LEU A 18 -1.35 2.38 -14.25
C LEU A 18 -0.68 1.01 -14.42
N LEU A 19 -1.09 -0.01 -13.66
CA LEU A 19 -0.59 -1.38 -13.82
C LEU A 19 -0.75 -1.95 -15.24
N ARG A 20 -1.79 -1.53 -15.97
CA ARG A 20 -2.08 -2.03 -17.33
C ARG A 20 -1.39 -1.23 -18.42
N THR A 21 -0.95 -0.02 -18.10
CA THR A 21 -0.39 0.93 -19.07
C THR A 21 1.05 1.31 -18.76
N GLU A 22 1.66 0.73 -17.72
CA GLU A 22 3.06 1.00 -17.41
C GLU A 22 3.96 0.37 -18.47
N GLU A 23 4.89 1.17 -18.99
CA GLU A 23 5.93 0.73 -19.92
C GLU A 23 7.30 0.77 -19.26
N ARG A 24 8.18 -0.15 -19.66
CA ARG A 24 9.57 -0.20 -19.20
C ARG A 24 10.48 0.48 -20.21
N ALA A 25 11.42 1.27 -19.69
CA ALA A 25 12.37 1.98 -20.54
C ALA A 25 13.42 1.00 -21.07
N VAL A 26 13.57 0.94 -22.39
CA VAL A 26 14.71 0.31 -23.06
C VAL A 26 15.65 1.44 -23.49
N LEU A 27 16.83 1.49 -22.88
CA LEU A 27 17.75 2.61 -23.04
C LEU A 27 18.80 2.30 -24.12
N PRO A 28 19.21 3.30 -24.93
CA PRO A 28 20.25 3.09 -25.93
C PRO A 28 21.56 2.68 -25.25
N THR A 29 22.28 1.75 -25.87
CA THR A 29 23.58 1.26 -25.43
C THR A 29 24.48 0.96 -26.63
N VAL A 30 25.78 0.76 -26.40
CA VAL A 30 26.77 0.49 -27.45
C VAL A 30 27.10 -1.00 -27.50
N GLY A 31 27.27 -1.54 -28.71
CA GLY A 31 27.59 -2.95 -28.95
C GLY A 31 26.36 -3.86 -28.99
N LYS A 32 26.58 -5.17 -28.84
CA LYS A 32 25.51 -6.19 -28.92
C LYS A 32 24.89 -6.43 -27.53
N LEU A 33 24.32 -5.39 -26.93
CA LEU A 33 23.71 -5.43 -25.59
C LEU A 33 22.24 -5.03 -25.65
N HIS A 34 21.41 -5.66 -24.82
CA HIS A 34 20.02 -5.25 -24.58
C HIS A 34 19.93 -4.64 -23.17
N ASN A 35 19.61 -3.35 -23.08
CA ASN A 35 19.60 -2.59 -21.84
C ASN A 35 18.20 -2.08 -21.51
N TRP A 36 17.68 -2.42 -20.34
CA TRP A 36 16.37 -1.96 -19.88
C TRP A 36 16.40 -1.60 -18.38
N VAL A 37 15.45 -0.76 -17.97
CA VAL A 37 15.23 -0.41 -16.57
C VAL A 37 13.94 -1.07 -16.10
N ASP A 38 14.03 -1.75 -14.96
CA ASP A 38 12.90 -2.37 -14.30
C ASP A 38 12.66 -1.73 -12.92
N ARG A 39 11.40 -1.78 -12.45
CA ARG A 39 11.02 -1.38 -11.09
C ARG A 39 10.56 -2.61 -10.34
N VAL A 40 11.31 -2.96 -9.29
CA VAL A 40 11.00 -4.10 -8.43
C VAL A 40 10.33 -3.62 -7.14
N PRO A 41 9.43 -4.42 -6.53
CA PRO A 41 8.86 -4.11 -5.23
C PRO A 41 9.96 -4.00 -4.17
N LEU A 42 9.72 -3.16 -3.15
CA LEU A 42 10.59 -3.08 -1.98
C LEU A 42 10.46 -4.34 -1.12
N GLY A 43 9.24 -4.88 -1.03
CA GLY A 43 8.92 -6.07 -0.23
C GLY A 43 7.79 -5.78 0.75
N VAL A 44 8.07 -5.91 2.05
CA VAL A 44 7.12 -5.62 3.13
C VAL A 44 7.29 -4.16 3.56
N VAL A 45 6.23 -3.37 3.40
CA VAL A 45 6.21 -1.95 3.77
C VAL A 45 5.20 -1.67 4.88
N VAL A 46 5.53 -0.71 5.74
CA VAL A 46 4.65 -0.28 6.83
C VAL A 46 4.01 1.06 6.51
N GLN A 47 2.72 1.18 6.83
CA GLN A 47 1.97 2.43 6.76
C GLN A 47 1.40 2.79 8.12
N ILE A 48 1.91 3.87 8.72
CA ILE A 48 1.34 4.47 9.92
C ILE A 48 0.40 5.61 9.49
N THR A 49 -0.88 5.54 9.85
CA THR A 49 -1.90 6.51 9.38
C THR A 49 -2.52 7.31 10.54
N PRO A 50 -2.79 8.61 10.36
CA PRO A 50 -3.36 9.48 11.39
C PRO A 50 -4.90 9.35 11.48
N PHE A 51 -5.48 10.04 12.46
CA PHE A 51 -6.90 9.92 12.81
C PHE A 51 -7.88 10.80 12.01
N ASN A 52 -7.39 11.82 11.30
CA ASN A 52 -8.25 12.85 10.71
C ASN A 52 -9.01 12.36 9.46
N HIS A 53 -8.43 11.45 8.69
CA HIS A 53 -9.01 10.88 7.48
C HIS A 53 -8.64 9.39 7.35
N PRO A 54 -9.04 8.54 8.32
CA PRO A 54 -8.41 7.24 8.57
C PRO A 54 -8.44 6.35 7.33
N LEU A 55 -9.61 6.21 6.70
CA LEU A 55 -9.77 5.34 5.54
C LEU A 55 -9.19 5.95 4.26
N LEU A 56 -9.32 7.26 4.05
CA LEU A 56 -8.80 7.94 2.86
C LEU A 56 -7.27 7.94 2.83
N ILE A 57 -6.62 8.26 3.94
CA ILE A 57 -5.15 8.27 4.01
C ILE A 57 -4.60 6.85 3.90
N ALA A 58 -5.24 5.86 4.53
CA ALA A 58 -4.88 4.45 4.35
C ALA A 58 -4.96 4.03 2.88
N VAL A 59 -6.10 4.24 2.21
CA VAL A 59 -6.27 3.85 0.80
C VAL A 59 -5.31 4.60 -0.14
N LYS A 60 -5.09 5.91 0.09
CA LYS A 60 -4.18 6.72 -0.73
C LYS A 60 -2.73 6.21 -0.68
N LYS A 61 -2.31 5.62 0.44
CA LYS A 61 -0.99 4.97 0.58
C LYS A 61 -1.02 3.52 0.10
N LEU A 62 -2.09 2.79 0.36
CA LEU A 62 -2.22 1.36 0.06
C LEU A 62 -2.28 1.08 -1.44
N ALA A 63 -3.09 1.84 -2.19
CA ALA A 63 -3.28 1.61 -3.62
C ALA A 63 -1.95 1.64 -4.44
N PRO A 64 -1.07 2.66 -4.29
CA PRO A 64 0.24 2.64 -4.95
C PRO A 64 1.14 1.52 -4.44
N ALA A 65 1.13 1.22 -3.14
CA ALA A 65 2.00 0.19 -2.57
C ALA A 65 1.69 -1.21 -3.13
N LEU A 66 0.40 -1.55 -3.23
CA LEU A 66 -0.06 -2.79 -3.85
C LEU A 66 0.23 -2.81 -5.35
N ALA A 67 0.01 -1.69 -6.05
CA ALA A 67 0.33 -1.61 -7.48
C ALA A 67 1.83 -1.75 -7.76
N ALA A 68 2.69 -1.29 -6.86
CA ALA A 68 4.13 -1.52 -6.95
C ALA A 68 4.55 -2.94 -6.54
N GLY A 69 3.61 -3.83 -6.20
CA GLY A 69 3.88 -5.24 -5.85
C GLY A 69 4.30 -5.49 -4.41
N ASN A 70 4.10 -4.53 -3.50
CA ASN A 70 4.49 -4.68 -2.09
C ASN A 70 3.41 -5.39 -1.27
N SER A 71 3.85 -6.08 -0.21
CA SER A 71 2.98 -6.47 0.90
C SER A 71 2.94 -5.35 1.93
N VAL A 72 1.78 -5.09 2.54
CA VAL A 72 1.56 -3.89 3.35
C VAL A 72 1.03 -4.24 4.74
N VAL A 73 1.70 -3.72 5.77
CA VAL A 73 1.20 -3.69 7.14
C VAL A 73 0.74 -2.27 7.46
N VAL A 74 -0.55 -2.10 7.77
CA VAL A 74 -1.10 -0.80 8.17
C VAL A 74 -1.30 -0.77 9.68
N LYS A 75 -0.65 0.18 10.34
CA LYS A 75 -0.95 0.55 11.74
C LYS A 75 -1.77 1.84 11.74
N PRO A 76 -3.11 1.75 11.88
CA PRO A 76 -3.94 2.94 11.97
C PRO A 76 -3.74 3.64 13.32
N SER A 77 -4.15 4.90 13.40
CA SER A 77 -4.27 5.57 14.69
C SER A 77 -5.23 4.81 15.60
N GLU A 78 -4.82 4.64 16.85
CA GLU A 78 -5.57 4.10 17.97
C GLU A 78 -6.91 4.79 18.19
N LEU A 79 -7.05 6.05 17.77
CA LEU A 79 -8.29 6.82 17.89
C LEU A 79 -9.36 6.42 16.85
N THR A 80 -8.94 5.85 15.71
CA THR A 80 -9.84 5.60 14.57
C THR A 80 -9.54 4.27 13.81
N PRO A 81 -9.30 3.14 14.49
CA PRO A 81 -8.81 1.92 13.84
C PRO A 81 -9.89 1.18 13.03
N LEU A 82 -11.16 1.35 13.39
CA LEU A 82 -12.26 0.49 12.94
C LEU A 82 -12.45 0.46 11.42
N THR A 83 -12.33 1.61 10.76
CA THR A 83 -12.51 1.68 9.29
C THR A 83 -11.39 0.97 8.53
N THR A 84 -10.17 0.99 9.06
CA THR A 84 -9.04 0.27 8.48
C THR A 84 -9.17 -1.23 8.70
N LEU A 85 -9.65 -1.66 9.88
CA LEU A 85 -9.95 -3.07 10.14
C LEU A 85 -11.02 -3.61 9.19
N LEU A 86 -12.10 -2.84 8.95
CA LEU A 86 -13.14 -3.20 7.98
C LEU A 86 -12.59 -3.33 6.55
N LEU A 87 -11.62 -2.48 6.18
CA LEU A 87 -10.96 -2.57 4.87
C LEU A 87 -10.26 -3.92 4.67
N GLY A 88 -9.67 -4.51 5.71
CA GLY A 88 -9.06 -5.85 5.63
C GLY A 88 -10.05 -6.92 5.18
N GLY A 89 -11.25 -6.93 5.76
CA GLY A 89 -12.31 -7.85 5.33
C GLY A 89 -12.80 -7.60 3.90
N ILE A 90 -12.84 -6.34 3.46
CA ILE A 90 -13.20 -5.98 2.08
C ILE A 90 -12.15 -6.51 1.09
N LEU A 91 -10.86 -6.29 1.37
CA LEU A 91 -9.77 -6.73 0.51
C LEU A 91 -9.67 -8.25 0.44
N LYS A 92 -9.89 -8.95 1.55
CA LYS A 92 -9.98 -10.42 1.56
C LYS A 92 -11.10 -10.92 0.65
N ARG A 93 -12.29 -10.34 0.73
CA ARG A 93 -13.42 -10.69 -0.17
C ARG A 93 -13.16 -10.31 -1.62
N ALA A 94 -12.36 -9.28 -1.87
CA ALA A 94 -11.94 -8.88 -3.22
C ALA A 94 -10.87 -9.80 -3.82
N GLY A 95 -10.36 -10.79 -3.07
CA GLY A 95 -9.38 -11.76 -3.55
C GLY A 95 -7.92 -11.38 -3.33
N VAL A 96 -7.63 -10.39 -2.47
CA VAL A 96 -6.24 -10.11 -2.06
C VAL A 96 -5.67 -11.34 -1.35
N PRO A 97 -4.51 -11.88 -1.77
CA PRO A 97 -3.91 -13.06 -1.15
C PRO A 97 -3.58 -12.87 0.33
N ASP A 98 -3.53 -13.97 1.07
CA ASP A 98 -3.14 -13.95 2.49
C ASP A 98 -1.70 -13.42 2.65
N GLY A 99 -1.48 -12.61 3.68
CA GLY A 99 -0.19 -11.97 3.96
C GLY A 99 0.10 -10.69 3.15
N VAL A 100 -0.59 -10.44 2.03
CA VAL A 100 -0.36 -9.22 1.22
C VAL A 100 -0.84 -7.95 1.92
N PHE A 101 -1.90 -8.04 2.73
CA PHE A 101 -2.40 -6.91 3.51
C PHE A 101 -2.71 -7.34 4.94
N SER A 102 -2.14 -6.62 5.90
CA SER A 102 -2.39 -6.82 7.33
C SER A 102 -2.69 -5.49 8.01
N VAL A 103 -3.57 -5.50 9.00
CA VAL A 103 -3.87 -4.34 9.84
C VAL A 103 -3.45 -4.66 11.27
N LEU A 104 -2.58 -3.84 11.84
CA LEU A 104 -2.05 -4.02 13.19
C LEU A 104 -2.35 -2.78 14.05
N PRO A 105 -3.53 -2.72 14.70
CA PRO A 105 -3.84 -1.65 15.64
C PRO A 105 -2.90 -1.68 16.85
N GLY A 106 -2.69 -0.51 17.45
CA GLY A 106 -1.91 -0.34 18.66
C GLY A 106 -1.42 1.09 18.82
N TYR A 107 -0.68 1.38 19.88
CA TYR A 107 -0.22 2.74 20.19
C TYR A 107 1.00 3.17 19.38
N GLY A 108 1.18 4.47 19.20
CA GLY A 108 2.36 5.02 18.52
C GLY A 108 3.66 4.61 19.20
N ALA A 109 3.73 4.77 20.52
CA ALA A 109 4.93 4.51 21.33
C ALA A 109 5.36 3.04 21.39
N THR A 110 4.44 2.10 21.17
CA THR A 110 4.72 0.66 21.21
C THR A 110 4.72 0.08 19.80
N THR A 111 3.55 -0.26 19.27
CA THR A 111 3.39 -0.89 17.94
C THR A 111 4.00 -0.05 16.82
N GLY A 112 3.82 1.28 16.87
CA GLY A 112 4.40 2.18 15.87
C GLY A 112 5.94 2.14 15.89
N ARG A 113 6.53 2.28 17.08
CA ARG A 113 7.99 2.19 17.26
C ARG A 113 8.55 0.85 16.79
N SER A 114 7.96 -0.27 17.24
CA SER A 114 8.41 -1.61 16.86
C SER A 114 8.36 -1.85 15.36
N LEU A 115 7.33 -1.33 14.66
CA LEU A 115 7.23 -1.46 13.21
C LEU A 115 8.30 -0.65 12.46
N VAL A 116 8.67 0.53 12.96
CA VAL A 116 9.70 1.39 12.35
C VAL A 116 11.10 0.80 12.53
N GLU A 117 11.34 0.12 13.66
CA GLU A 117 12.63 -0.50 13.98
C GLU A 117 12.78 -1.92 13.42
N HIS A 118 11.73 -2.47 12.80
CA HIS A 118 11.70 -3.88 12.41
C HIS A 118 12.60 -4.16 11.18
N PRO A 119 13.57 -5.10 11.27
CA PRO A 119 14.59 -5.30 10.23
C PRO A 119 14.07 -5.84 8.89
N LEU A 120 12.90 -6.49 8.90
CA LEU A 120 12.23 -6.97 7.68
C LEU A 120 11.39 -5.90 6.97
N VAL A 121 11.13 -4.77 7.62
CA VAL A 121 10.42 -3.64 7.00
C VAL A 121 11.40 -2.90 6.10
N ARG A 122 10.91 -2.50 4.93
CA ARG A 122 11.67 -1.83 3.88
C ARG A 122 11.27 -0.36 3.77
#